data_AF-A0A5C8TZQ9-F1
#
_entry.id   AF-A0A5C8TZQ9-F1
#
_cell.length_a   1.000
_cell.length_b   1.000
_cell.length_c   1.000
_cell.angle_alpha   90.00
_cell.angle_beta   90.00
_cell.angle_gamma   90.00
#
_symmetry.space_group_name_H-M   'P 1'
#
loop_
_entity.id
_entity.type
_entity.pdbx_description
1 polymer ?
#
loop_
_entity_poly.entity_id
_entity_poly.type
_entity_poly.pdbx_seq_one_letter_code
_entity_poly.pdbx_strand_id
1 'polypeptide(L)'
;MAIFYGSDDRSDVKIDVWKMDGTKAYLRHFDNFLTLDFIAKESKVTRERAQARSEMEICQRKLLFWKKHPRYDHDEAVKGASKLKAMWEKR
;
A
#
# COMPACT_ATOMS: atom_id res chain seq x y z
N MET A 1 15.49 9.54 -9.98
CA MET A 1 15.19 8.13 -9.68
C MET A 1 13.88 7.81 -10.39
N ALA A 2 13.94 7.31 -11.62
CA ALA A 2 12.75 6.99 -12.40
C ALA A 2 12.30 5.58 -12.01
N ILE A 3 11.14 5.45 -11.37
CA ILE A 3 10.57 4.15 -11.02
C ILE A 3 9.84 3.64 -12.26
N PHE A 4 10.54 2.90 -13.11
CA PHE A 4 9.93 2.13 -14.19
C PHE A 4 9.34 0.85 -13.60
N TYR A 5 8.02 0.80 -13.38
CA TYR A 5 7.33 -0.47 -13.15
C TYR A 5 7.23 -1.19 -14.50
N GLY A 6 8.22 -2.04 -14.78
CA GLY A 6 8.18 -2.96 -15.91
C GLY A 6 6.99 -3.90 -15.79
N SER A 7 6.42 -4.26 -16.94
CA SER A 7 5.47 -5.36 -17.08
C SER A 7 6.19 -6.68 -16.80
N ASP A 8 6.42 -6.96 -15.52
CA ASP A 8 7.16 -8.14 -15.07
C ASP A 8 6.30 -9.39 -15.29
N ASP A 9 6.92 -10.40 -15.90
CA ASP A 9 6.34 -11.70 -16.17
C ASP A 9 5.88 -12.33 -14.85
N ARG A 10 4.59 -12.68 -14.75
CA ARG A 10 4.01 -13.30 -13.55
C ARG A 10 4.64 -14.68 -13.35
N SER A 11 5.77 -14.75 -12.65
CA SER A 11 6.27 -16.00 -12.09
C SER A 11 5.16 -16.60 -11.23
N ASP A 12 4.83 -17.88 -11.50
CA ASP A 12 3.65 -18.57 -10.97
C ASP A 12 3.84 -18.99 -9.51
N VAL A 13 4.23 -18.03 -8.66
CA VAL A 13 4.35 -18.22 -7.22
C VAL A 13 2.93 -18.38 -6.67
N LYS A 14 2.57 -19.62 -6.34
CA LYS A 14 1.31 -19.93 -5.65
C LYS A 14 1.37 -19.43 -4.21
N ILE A 15 1.05 -18.15 -4.02
CA ILE A 15 0.94 -17.53 -2.70
C ILE A 15 -0.43 -17.87 -2.10
N ASP A 16 -0.44 -18.60 -0.99
CA ASP A 16 -1.65 -18.86 -0.21
C ASP A 16 -1.98 -17.64 0.67
N VAL A 17 -2.80 -16.74 0.12
CA VAL A 17 -3.19 -15.47 0.74
C VAL A 17 -3.87 -15.67 2.10
N TRP A 18 -4.59 -16.78 2.30
CA TRP A 18 -5.35 -17.06 3.52
C TRP A 18 -4.47 -17.44 4.71
N LYS A 19 -3.24 -17.90 4.44
CA LYS A 19 -2.25 -18.19 5.48
C LYS A 19 -1.42 -16.96 5.87
N MET A 20 -1.56 -15.85 5.16
CA MET A 20 -0.83 -14.62 5.47
C MET A 20 -1.41 -13.90 6.69
N ASP A 21 -0.56 -13.11 7.33
CA ASP A 21 -0.96 -12.14 8.34
C ASP A 21 -1.65 -10.95 7.65
N GLY A 22 -2.96 -10.82 7.88
CA GLY A 22 -3.77 -9.78 7.23
C GLY A 22 -3.48 -8.39 7.77
N THR A 23 -3.13 -8.28 9.05
CA THR A 23 -2.73 -7.02 9.70
C THR A 23 -1.44 -6.50 9.12
N LYS A 24 -0.40 -7.34 9.03
CA LYS A 24 0.90 -6.95 8.48
C LYS A 24 0.79 -6.58 7.01
N ALA A 25 0.00 -7.33 6.24
CA ALA A 25 -0.25 -7.00 4.84
C ALA A 25 -1.02 -5.68 4.70
N TYR A 26 -2.04 -5.44 5.54
CA TYR A 26 -2.76 -4.18 5.60
C TYR A 26 -1.82 -3.00 5.86
N LEU A 27 -0.95 -3.10 6.88
CA LEU A 27 0.00 -2.03 7.22
C LEU A 27 1.00 -1.76 6.10
N ARG A 28 1.50 -2.80 5.43
CA ARG A 28 2.36 -2.64 4.25
C ARG A 28 1.67 -1.88 3.12
N HIS A 29 0.42 -2.23 2.82
CA HIS A 29 -0.34 -1.52 1.78
C HIS A 29 -0.72 -0.11 2.19
N PHE A 30 -0.90 0.13 3.49
CA PHE A 30 -1.16 1.46 4.03
C PHE A 30 0.07 2.37 3.90
N ASP A 31 1.26 1.86 4.20
CA ASP A 31 2.52 2.60 4.00
C ASP A 31 2.79 2.91 2.52
N ASN A 32 2.51 1.95 1.62
CA ASN A 32 2.55 2.21 0.19
C ASN A 32 1.56 3.31 -0.23
N PHE A 33 0.35 3.31 0.34
CA PHE A 33 -0.64 4.36 0.06
C PHE A 33 -0.12 5.75 0.47
N LEU A 34 0.50 5.88 1.65
CA LEU A 34 1.11 7.13 2.10
C LEU A 34 2.25 7.58 1.18
N THR A 35 3.07 6.64 0.73
CA THR A 35 4.15 6.92 -0.24
C THR A 35 3.62 7.43 -1.57
N LEU A 36 2.57 6.79 -2.10
CA LEU A 36 1.95 7.20 -3.37
C LEU A 36 1.23 8.54 -3.23
N ASP A 37 0.59 8.81 -2.09
CA ASP A 37 -0.04 10.11 -1.79
C ASP A 37 1.02 11.23 -1.78
N PHE A 38 2.19 10.98 -1.17
CA PHE A 38 3.32 11.90 -1.21
C PHE A 38 3.80 12.15 -2.65
N ILE A 39 4.03 11.10 -3.44
CA ILE A 39 4.45 11.22 -4.85
C ILE A 39 3.41 11.99 -5.67
N ALA A 40 2.12 11.71 -5.46
CA ALA A 40 1.04 12.37 -6.19
C ALA A 40 0.93 13.87 -5.89
N LYS A 41 1.35 14.30 -4.68
CA LYS A 41 1.37 15.70 -4.25
C LYS A 41 2.65 16.43 -4.67
N GLU A 42 3.81 15.83 -4.44
CA GLU A 42 5.12 16.49 -4.59
C GLU A 42 5.76 16.31 -5.99
N SER A 43 5.36 15.28 -6.75
CA SER A 43 6.00 15.07 -8.07
C SER A 43 5.67 16.21 -9.03
N LYS A 44 6.72 16.72 -9.70
CA LYS A 44 6.61 17.73 -10.77
C LYS A 44 6.26 17.10 -12.12
N VAL A 45 6.29 15.77 -12.23
CA VAL A 45 6.04 15.03 -13.47
C VAL A 45 4.60 14.57 -13.52
N THR A 46 3.83 15.10 -14.49
CA THR A 46 2.40 14.77 -14.65
C THR A 46 2.15 13.27 -14.80
N ARG A 47 3.03 12.54 -15.50
CA ARG A 47 2.92 11.10 -15.70
C ARG A 47 3.04 10.32 -14.39
N GLU A 48 4.01 10.68 -13.53
CA GLU A 48 4.20 10.05 -12.22
C GLU A 48 2.99 10.32 -11.31
N ARG A 49 2.45 11.53 -11.34
CA ARG A 49 1.22 11.86 -10.60
C ARG A 49 0.02 11.04 -11.04
N ALA A 50 -0.18 10.92 -12.36
CA ALA A 50 -1.28 10.12 -12.91
C ALA A 50 -1.14 8.64 -12.55
N GLN A 51 0.07 8.10 -12.65
CA GLN A 51 0.35 6.72 -12.28
C GLN A 51 0.17 6.47 -10.77
N ALA A 52 0.70 7.36 -9.92
CA ALA A 52 0.53 7.28 -8.48
C ALA A 52 -0.95 7.27 -8.08
N ARG A 53 -1.79 8.10 -8.70
CA ARG A 53 -3.25 8.09 -8.48
C ARG A 53 -3.89 6.74 -8.84
N SER A 54 -3.54 6.17 -9.99
CA SER A 54 -4.03 4.85 -10.39
C SER A 54 -3.59 3.76 -9.41
N GLU A 55 -2.35 3.80 -8.93
CA GLU A 55 -1.83 2.84 -7.95
C GLU A 55 -2.44 3.03 -6.55
N MET A 56 -2.82 4.25 -6.17
CA MET A 56 -3.56 4.53 -4.93
C MET A 56 -4.91 3.82 -4.92
N GLU A 57 -5.64 3.80 -6.03
CA GLU A 57 -6.91 3.06 -6.14
C GLU A 57 -6.70 1.55 -5.92
N ILE A 58 -5.61 0.99 -6.46
CA ILE A 58 -5.25 -0.41 -6.25
C ILE A 58 -4.95 -0.66 -4.77
N CYS A 59 -4.20 0.24 -4.12
CA CYS A 59 -3.90 0.13 -2.69
C CYS A 59 -5.17 0.18 -1.84
N GLN A 60 -6.13 1.06 -2.15
CA GLN A 60 -7.42 1.11 -1.46
C GLN A 60 -8.20 -0.22 -1.58
N ARG A 61 -8.24 -0.81 -2.78
CA ARG A 61 -8.87 -2.13 -2.98
C ARG A 61 -8.19 -3.22 -2.15
N LYS A 62 -6.86 -3.21 -2.09
CA LYS A 62 -6.08 -4.14 -1.26
C LYS A 62 -6.34 -3.94 0.24
N LEU A 63 -6.40 -2.69 0.70
CA LEU A 63 -6.73 -2.38 2.10
C LEU A 63 -8.12 -2.89 2.48
N LEU A 64 -9.12 -2.70 1.61
CA LEU A 64 -10.47 -3.22 1.81
C LEU A 64 -10.52 -4.74 1.84
N PHE A 65 -9.72 -5.40 0.99
CA PHE A 65 -9.57 -6.86 1.00
C PHE A 65 -8.99 -7.34 2.33
N TRP A 66 -7.86 -6.79 2.76
CA TRP A 66 -7.20 -7.20 4.00
C TRP A 66 -8.02 -6.88 5.24
N LYS A 67 -8.81 -5.80 5.24
CA LYS A 67 -9.74 -5.49 6.33
C LYS A 67 -10.83 -6.56 6.51
N LYS A 68 -11.16 -7.31 5.46
CA LYS A 68 -12.13 -8.43 5.52
C LYS A 68 -11.45 -9.77 5.78
N HIS A 69 -10.13 -9.81 5.90
CA HIS A 69 -9.38 -11.06 6.01
C HIS A 69 -9.58 -11.70 7.40
N PRO A 70 -9.72 -13.03 7.52
CA PRO A 70 -9.92 -13.70 8.81
C PRO A 70 -8.80 -13.48 9.82
N ARG A 71 -7.58 -13.23 9.32
CA ARG A 71 -6.38 -12.95 10.12
C ARG A 71 -6.05 -11.45 10.19
N TYR A 72 -7.08 -10.61 10.17
CA TYR A 72 -6.96 -9.17 10.36
C TYR A 72 -7.35 -8.81 11.79
N ASP A 73 -6.40 -8.22 12.51
CA ASP A 73 -6.61 -7.60 13.81
C ASP A 73 -6.80 -6.09 13.59
N HIS A 74 -8.00 -5.61 13.92
CA HIS A 74 -8.35 -4.21 13.74
C HIS A 74 -7.59 -3.27 14.68
N ASP A 75 -7.41 -3.66 15.94
CA ASP A 75 -6.75 -2.84 16.96
C ASP A 75 -5.27 -2.68 16.63
N GLU A 76 -4.61 -3.77 16.24
CA GLU A 76 -3.22 -3.74 15.81
C GLU A 76 -3.05 -2.92 14.54
N ALA A 77 -3.96 -3.07 13.56
CA ALA A 77 -3.93 -2.28 12.33
C ALA A 77 -4.10 -0.78 12.59
N VAL A 78 -5.01 -0.37 13.48
CA VAL A 78 -5.23 1.05 13.84
C VAL A 78 -4.02 1.62 14.57
N LYS A 79 -3.43 0.86 15.51
CA LYS A 79 -2.20 1.28 16.21
C LYS A 79 -1.03 1.44 15.25
N GLY A 80 -0.84 0.48 14.34
CA GLY A 80 0.21 0.53 13.33
C GLY A 80 0.02 1.67 12.33
N ALA A 81 -1.21 1.88 11.83
CA ALA A 81 -1.54 2.97 10.93
C ALA A 81 -1.31 4.35 11.58
N SER A 82 -1.68 4.49 12.86
CA SER A 82 -1.44 5.74 13.61
C SER A 82 0.05 6.04 13.76
N LYS A 83 0.87 5.01 14.06
CA LYS A 83 2.34 5.14 14.12
C LYS A 83 2.94 5.53 12.77
N LEU A 84 2.50 4.89 11.69
CA LEU A 84 2.96 5.22 10.33
C LEU A 84 2.60 6.67 9.98
N LYS A 85 1.36 7.08 10.24
CA LYS A 85 0.94 8.47 10.00
C LYS A 85 1.79 9.47 10.78
N ALA A 86 2.04 9.22 12.07
CA ALA A 86 2.90 10.08 12.89
C ALA A 86 4.36 10.11 12.41
N MET A 87 4.87 9.01 11.83
CA MET A 87 6.21 8.97 11.23
C MET A 87 6.28 9.83 9.97
N TRP A 88 5.24 9.79 9.14
CA TRP A 88 5.15 10.61 7.93
C TRP A 88 4.91 12.10 8.24
N GLU A 89 4.20 12.45 9.32
CA GLU A 89 4.01 13.84 9.77
C GLU A 89 5.30 14.47 10.32
N LYS A 90 6.23 13.66 10.85
CA LYS A 90 7.53 14.13 11.36
C LYS A 90 8.59 14.36 10.28
N ARG A 91 8.29 14.04 9.03
CA ARG A 91 9.25 14.04 7.91
C ARG A 91 9.15 15.32 7.11
#